data_AF-A0A8H3UX51-F1
#
_entry.id   AF-A0A8H3UX51-F1
#
_cell.length_a   1.000
_cell.length_b   1.000
_cell.length_c   1.000
_cell.angle_alpha   90.00
_cell.angle_beta   90.00
_cell.angle_gamma   90.00
#
_symmetry.space_group_name_H-M   'P 1'
#
loop_
_entity.id
_entity.type
_entity.pdbx_description
1 polymer ?
#
loop_
_entity_poly.entity_id
_entity_poly.type
_entity_poly.pdbx_seq_one_letter_code
_entity_poly.pdbx_strand_id
1 'polypeptide(L)'
;MKVAIDPDGDVLLVVGSNKSQVSLQVSSKVLSVASKMFKTMFFGQFKEAVELANSTTPYEVLVPDDEPVAMIALCSVLHHVEFTPDLSVLNLSDFAGVADKYDAVKACKLAGKAWLDHICLQIYGMSGFLLIRLLNVSYIFDDYQKFKNISKMVLAHPDGCQHVRDFIPDAVGFPDSVPDTFATLRRDLEDIISERLMDPVTVMARGRKWYGITDHTSNKGGLSSCKHDVAKSYDYTWELTELGLWPITPRKWNLDTVIQSLAAFKVGRMETLKSAHSNTVAFWYMHNTQLAKFFIISSSQQVSTTAFHYSNTIVKLNSMTEPQAKRLKLATPGNVVVDPDGDVLLLIGTDNSNPELSIQVSSKVLSVASKVFRAMFSRNFREDDNPDAILTLCKVLHFDTADLATTHDIAKLQGFAVVADKYDCVLACIFYGRVWLTLFWEDSCALPEILALAYLFDDPHTFKKVSATLLLSGDGVDAIRKFQKTTSIKFPVDVCGKSHHFSLFTSSFINGQIDALAKKRSNMEQMEPLDSTEMFPRS
;
A
#
# COMPACT_ATOMS: atom_id res chain seq x y z
N MET A 1 16.85 -6.50 24.08
CA MET A 1 17.22 -7.32 22.90
C MET A 1 17.98 -6.44 21.92
N LYS A 2 18.98 -6.92 21.16
CA LYS A 2 19.60 -6.13 20.07
C LYS A 2 19.19 -6.69 18.72
N VAL A 3 18.85 -5.83 17.77
CA VAL A 3 18.60 -6.15 16.35
C VAL A 3 19.53 -5.28 15.51
N ALA A 4 20.24 -5.88 14.55
CA ALA A 4 21.00 -5.14 13.55
C ALA A 4 20.14 -5.01 12.29
N ILE A 5 19.58 -3.83 12.05
CA ILE A 5 18.92 -3.48 10.79
C ILE A 5 19.99 -3.07 9.78
N ASP A 6 20.93 -2.23 10.21
CA ASP A 6 22.21 -2.00 9.55
C ASP A 6 23.36 -2.43 10.49
N PRO A 7 24.12 -3.50 10.17
CA PRO A 7 25.31 -3.90 10.92
C PRO A 7 26.38 -2.79 10.97
N ASP A 8 26.44 -1.95 9.93
CA ASP A 8 27.33 -0.80 9.81
C ASP A 8 26.60 0.50 10.19
N GLY A 9 25.52 0.39 10.96
CA GLY A 9 24.71 1.51 11.44
C GLY A 9 25.40 2.30 12.56
N ASP A 10 25.39 3.61 12.43
CA ASP A 10 26.04 4.60 13.31
C ASP A 10 25.16 5.06 14.50
N VAL A 11 23.90 4.61 14.56
CA VAL A 11 22.97 4.89 15.67
C VAL A 11 22.42 3.58 16.25
N LEU A 12 22.20 3.57 17.56
CA LEU A 12 21.52 2.52 18.30
C LEU A 12 20.24 3.10 18.95
N LEU A 13 19.10 2.92 18.29
CA LEU A 13 17.80 3.34 18.84
C LEU A 13 17.38 2.38 19.96
N VAL A 14 17.26 2.87 21.19
CA VAL A 14 16.87 2.09 22.37
C VAL A 14 15.36 2.30 22.59
N VAL A 15 14.57 1.38 22.03
CA VAL A 15 13.11 1.47 21.91
C VAL A 15 12.41 0.79 23.09
N GLY A 16 11.41 1.48 23.64
CA GLY A 16 10.49 0.94 24.63
C GLY A 16 11.01 0.89 26.07
N SER A 17 10.07 0.69 27.00
CA SER A 17 10.35 0.64 28.45
C SER A 17 11.27 -0.51 28.87
N ASN A 18 11.94 -0.36 30.01
CA ASN A 18 12.97 -1.28 30.55
C ASN A 18 12.60 -2.77 30.64
N LYS A 19 11.31 -3.15 30.55
CA LYS A 19 10.85 -4.55 30.58
C LYS A 19 10.71 -5.20 29.19
N SER A 20 10.63 -4.39 28.14
CA SER A 20 10.36 -4.80 26.75
C SER A 20 11.37 -4.19 25.76
N GLN A 21 12.52 -3.73 26.26
CA GLN A 21 13.43 -2.84 25.54
C GLN A 21 14.19 -3.53 24.40
N VAL A 22 14.21 -2.89 23.23
CA VAL A 22 14.92 -3.35 22.03
C VAL A 22 15.85 -2.27 21.49
N SER A 23 17.12 -2.62 21.26
CA SER A 23 18.16 -1.77 20.70
C SER A 23 18.30 -2.06 19.20
N LEU A 24 17.90 -1.13 18.34
CA LEU A 24 17.95 -1.25 16.88
C LEU A 24 19.20 -0.53 16.35
N GLN A 25 20.16 -1.26 15.79
CA GLN A 25 21.30 -0.63 15.11
C GLN A 25 20.90 -0.28 13.68
N VAL A 26 21.03 1.00 13.34
CA VAL A 26 20.48 1.66 12.15
C VAL A 26 21.43 2.77 11.69
N SER A 27 21.29 3.24 10.45
CA SER A 27 22.06 4.40 9.97
C SER A 27 21.29 5.71 10.07
N SER A 28 21.93 6.72 10.66
CA SER A 28 21.36 8.07 10.77
C SER A 28 21.08 8.68 9.38
N LYS A 29 21.96 8.44 8.40
CA LYS A 29 21.86 8.96 7.04
C LYS A 29 20.67 8.36 6.28
N VAL A 30 20.39 7.06 6.46
CA VAL A 30 19.22 6.41 5.85
C VAL A 30 17.93 6.97 6.44
N LEU A 31 17.87 7.10 7.77
CA LEU A 31 16.74 7.72 8.46
C LEU A 31 16.54 9.19 8.04
N SER A 32 17.62 9.96 7.84
CA SER A 32 17.53 11.39 7.46
C SER A 32 17.13 11.64 6.01
N VAL A 33 17.33 10.68 5.11
CA VAL A 33 16.82 10.74 3.72
C VAL A 33 15.33 10.44 3.68
N ALA A 34 14.87 9.47 4.47
CA ALA A 34 13.46 9.08 4.55
C ALA A 34 12.58 10.05 5.38
N SER A 35 13.17 10.77 6.33
CA SER A 35 12.44 11.54 7.35
C SER A 35 13.13 12.86 7.69
N LYS A 36 12.35 13.95 7.64
CA LYS A 36 12.77 15.28 8.10
C LYS A 36 12.97 15.34 9.62
N MET A 37 12.20 14.57 10.38
CA MET A 37 12.33 14.51 11.84
C MET A 37 13.66 13.89 12.25
N PHE A 38 14.01 12.72 11.71
CA PHE A 38 15.32 12.10 11.93
C PHE A 38 16.47 12.95 11.35
N LYS A 39 16.27 13.62 10.20
CA LYS A 39 17.25 14.58 9.67
C LYS A 39 17.55 15.73 10.63
N THR A 40 16.51 16.28 11.25
CA THR A 40 16.69 17.37 12.23
C THR A 40 17.32 16.85 13.52
N MET A 41 16.97 15.64 13.97
CA MET A 41 17.55 14.97 15.14
C MET A 41 19.06 14.69 14.99
N PHE A 42 19.48 14.10 13.87
CA PHE A 42 20.86 13.64 13.67
C PHE A 42 21.80 14.65 12.99
N PHE A 43 21.27 15.62 12.25
CA PHE A 43 22.06 16.59 11.48
C PHE A 43 21.63 18.06 11.70
N GLY A 44 20.76 18.32 12.69
CA GLY A 44 20.37 19.65 13.10
C GLY A 44 21.24 20.24 14.22
N GLN A 45 20.64 21.09 15.06
CA GLN A 45 21.30 21.75 16.20
C GLN A 45 20.98 21.10 17.55
N PHE A 46 20.42 19.89 17.54
CA PHE A 46 20.11 19.13 18.74
C PHE A 46 21.36 18.47 19.35
N LYS A 47 21.27 18.06 20.63
CA LYS A 47 22.36 17.43 21.37
C LYS A 47 22.83 16.15 20.68
N GLU A 48 21.87 15.38 20.19
CA GLU A 48 22.01 14.12 19.50
C GLU A 48 22.88 14.24 18.25
N ALA A 49 22.70 15.29 17.45
CA ALA A 49 23.54 15.57 16.28
C ALA A 49 25.01 15.88 16.68
N VAL A 50 25.20 16.66 17.73
CA VAL A 50 26.54 17.03 18.22
C VAL A 50 27.26 15.83 18.84
N GLU A 51 26.58 15.00 19.61
CA GLU A 51 27.19 13.81 20.23
C GLU A 51 27.44 12.69 19.21
N LEU A 52 26.52 12.45 18.26
CA LEU A 52 26.71 11.53 17.14
C LEU A 52 27.96 11.90 16.33
N ALA A 53 28.11 13.16 15.94
CA ALA A 53 29.24 13.64 15.14
C ALA A 53 30.61 13.56 15.86
N ASN A 54 30.62 13.39 17.19
CA ASN A 54 31.83 13.18 17.99
C ASN A 54 32.00 11.72 18.45
N SER A 55 31.07 10.82 18.09
CA SER A 55 31.10 9.43 18.54
C SER A 55 32.07 8.58 17.72
N THR A 56 32.70 7.59 18.38
CA THR A 56 33.54 6.55 17.74
C THR A 56 32.89 5.16 17.78
N THR A 57 31.68 5.08 18.32
CA THR A 57 30.82 3.88 18.39
C THR A 57 29.40 4.27 17.96
N PRO A 58 28.51 3.31 17.65
CA PRO A 58 27.10 3.62 17.41
C PRO A 58 26.50 4.41 18.58
N TYR A 59 25.93 5.59 18.30
CA TYR A 59 25.43 6.51 19.33
C TYR A 59 24.05 6.06 19.84
N GLU A 60 23.88 5.97 21.15
CA GLU A 60 22.64 5.51 21.77
C GLU A 60 21.59 6.64 21.87
N VAL A 61 20.40 6.41 21.30
CA VAL A 61 19.26 7.35 21.40
C VAL A 61 18.09 6.65 22.06
N LEU A 62 17.62 7.20 23.17
CA LEU A 62 16.52 6.63 23.94
C LEU A 62 15.17 7.08 23.36
N VAL A 63 14.34 6.13 22.97
CA VAL A 63 12.95 6.34 22.51
C VAL A 63 12.02 5.41 23.31
N PRO A 64 11.82 5.68 24.62
CA PRO A 64 11.21 4.76 25.56
C PRO A 64 9.68 4.63 25.42
N ASP A 65 9.04 5.63 24.80
CA ASP A 65 7.60 5.72 24.61
C ASP A 65 7.12 5.08 23.29
N ASP A 66 8.05 4.68 22.41
CA ASP A 66 7.76 4.07 21.12
C ASP A 66 7.61 2.54 21.22
N GLU A 67 6.74 1.99 20.38
CA GLU A 67 6.45 0.56 20.36
C GLU A 67 7.54 -0.19 19.57
N PRO A 68 8.20 -1.21 20.17
CA PRO A 68 9.30 -1.93 19.52
C PRO A 68 8.99 -2.59 18.18
N VAL A 69 7.83 -3.22 17.99
CA VAL A 69 7.48 -3.91 16.72
C VAL A 69 7.25 -2.90 15.60
N ALA A 70 6.54 -1.81 15.89
CA ALA A 70 6.32 -0.67 14.99
C ALA A 70 7.64 0.00 14.58
N MET A 71 8.58 0.19 15.51
CA MET A 71 9.90 0.73 15.18
C MET A 71 10.79 -0.25 14.41
N ILE A 72 10.73 -1.57 14.69
CA ILE A 72 11.39 -2.58 13.85
C ILE A 72 10.83 -2.52 12.42
N ALA A 73 9.51 -2.42 12.27
CA ALA A 73 8.84 -2.31 10.97
C ALA A 73 9.26 -1.03 10.22
N LEU A 74 9.23 0.13 10.90
CA LEU A 74 9.68 1.41 10.35
C LEU A 74 11.13 1.34 9.90
N CYS A 75 12.05 0.98 10.80
CA CYS A 75 13.48 0.91 10.46
C CYS A 75 13.76 -0.08 9.33
N SER A 76 13.10 -1.24 9.29
CA SER A 76 13.29 -2.24 8.22
C SER A 76 12.84 -1.69 6.86
N VAL A 77 11.66 -1.05 6.78
CA VAL A 77 11.17 -0.41 5.55
C VAL A 77 12.11 0.70 5.09
N LEU A 78 12.60 1.55 6.01
CA LEU A 78 13.49 2.66 5.66
C LEU A 78 14.88 2.20 5.20
N HIS A 79 15.36 1.05 5.67
CA HIS A 79 16.64 0.45 5.27
C HIS A 79 16.50 -0.59 4.13
N HIS A 80 15.31 -0.77 3.57
CA HIS A 80 15.02 -1.78 2.53
C HIS A 80 15.36 -3.23 2.94
N VAL A 81 15.31 -3.53 4.25
CA VAL A 81 15.64 -4.84 4.83
C VAL A 81 14.42 -5.76 4.80
N GLU A 82 14.65 -7.06 4.58
CA GLU A 82 13.56 -8.04 4.52
C GLU A 82 12.89 -8.18 5.90
N PHE A 83 11.60 -7.89 5.93
CA PHE A 83 10.81 -7.92 7.15
C PHE A 83 9.44 -8.55 6.88
N THR A 84 9.11 -9.56 7.67
CA THR A 84 7.76 -10.14 7.71
C THR A 84 7.03 -9.56 8.92
N PRO A 85 6.17 -8.54 8.74
CA PRO A 85 5.34 -8.02 9.82
C PRO A 85 4.38 -9.10 10.35
N ASP A 86 4.12 -9.09 11.64
CA ASP A 86 2.87 -9.62 12.18
C ASP A 86 1.74 -8.67 11.74
N LEU A 87 0.93 -9.08 10.77
CA LEU A 87 -0.12 -8.28 10.13
C LEU A 87 -1.40 -8.19 10.98
N SER A 88 -1.23 -7.86 12.27
CA SER A 88 -2.34 -7.51 13.15
C SER A 88 -2.79 -6.06 12.92
N VAL A 89 -4.08 -5.79 13.18
CA VAL A 89 -4.65 -4.42 13.09
C VAL A 89 -3.94 -3.45 14.02
N LEU A 90 -3.46 -3.92 15.18
CA LEU A 90 -2.76 -3.10 16.16
C LEU A 90 -1.37 -2.74 15.64
N ASN A 91 -0.56 -3.71 15.24
CA ASN A 91 0.79 -3.46 14.75
C ASN A 91 0.80 -2.55 13.51
N LEU A 92 -0.18 -2.67 12.62
CA LEU A 92 -0.32 -1.76 11.47
C LEU A 92 -0.76 -0.33 11.90
N SER A 93 -1.64 -0.23 12.89
CA SER A 93 -2.04 1.05 13.50
C SER A 93 -0.86 1.75 14.16
N ASP A 94 -0.02 0.99 14.87
CA ASP A 94 1.08 1.54 15.66
C ASP A 94 2.29 1.82 14.74
N PHE A 95 2.50 1.03 13.67
CA PHE A 95 3.38 1.35 12.54
C PHE A 95 2.99 2.65 11.84
N ALA A 96 1.70 2.86 11.55
CA ALA A 96 1.22 4.12 10.97
C ALA A 96 1.46 5.30 11.92
N GLY A 97 1.26 5.10 13.23
CA GLY A 97 1.55 6.09 14.27
C GLY A 97 3.02 6.51 14.33
N VAL A 98 3.97 5.56 14.32
CA VAL A 98 5.40 5.93 14.30
C VAL A 98 5.82 6.52 12.94
N ALA A 99 5.24 6.06 11.82
CA ALA A 99 5.52 6.64 10.51
C ALA A 99 5.05 8.11 10.39
N ASP A 100 3.95 8.48 11.06
CA ASP A 100 3.48 9.87 11.16
C ASP A 100 4.31 10.69 12.15
N LYS A 101 4.50 10.18 13.38
CA LYS A 101 5.33 10.80 14.45
C LYS A 101 6.72 11.21 13.96
N TYR A 102 7.33 10.40 13.09
CA TYR A 102 8.67 10.64 12.55
C TYR A 102 8.67 11.25 11.14
N ASP A 103 7.56 11.78 10.59
CA ASP A 103 7.51 12.39 9.24
C ASP A 103 8.13 11.46 8.16
N ALA A 104 7.77 10.17 8.22
CA ALA A 104 8.25 9.08 7.37
C ALA A 104 7.12 8.45 6.52
N VAL A 105 5.91 9.01 6.59
CA VAL A 105 4.71 8.52 5.87
C VAL A 105 4.96 8.40 4.36
N LYS A 106 5.69 9.34 3.73
CA LYS A 106 6.04 9.30 2.30
C LYS A 106 6.76 7.99 1.93
N ALA A 107 7.80 7.63 2.69
CA ALA A 107 8.59 6.42 2.50
C ALA A 107 7.76 5.15 2.79
N CYS A 108 6.95 5.18 3.85
CA CYS A 108 6.14 4.04 4.28
C CYS A 108 4.87 3.79 3.44
N LYS A 109 4.45 4.75 2.60
CA LYS A 109 3.13 4.78 1.95
C LYS A 109 2.76 3.52 1.18
N LEU A 110 3.70 2.91 0.45
CA LEU A 110 3.40 1.69 -0.32
C LEU A 110 3.36 0.43 0.54
N ALA A 111 4.26 0.32 1.53
CA ALA A 111 4.26 -0.80 2.49
C ALA A 111 2.98 -0.78 3.34
N GLY A 112 2.66 0.39 3.93
CA GLY A 112 1.45 0.60 4.73
C GLY A 112 0.16 0.30 3.97
N LYS A 113 0.06 0.71 2.69
CA LYS A 113 -1.08 0.35 1.84
C LYS A 113 -1.16 -1.15 1.53
N ALA A 114 -0.04 -1.79 1.17
CA ALA A 114 -0.02 -3.22 0.89
C ALA A 114 -0.37 -4.08 2.12
N TRP A 115 0.00 -3.63 3.33
CA TRP A 115 -0.36 -4.27 4.59
C TRP A 115 -1.84 -4.01 4.95
N LEU A 116 -2.34 -2.79 4.72
CA LEU A 116 -3.75 -2.44 4.85
C LEU A 116 -4.63 -3.27 3.88
N ASP A 117 -4.22 -3.44 2.63
CA ASP A 117 -4.86 -4.31 1.65
C ASP A 117 -5.00 -5.74 2.17
N HIS A 118 -3.91 -6.31 2.71
CA HIS A 118 -3.92 -7.67 3.25
C HIS A 118 -4.88 -7.82 4.43
N ILE A 119 -4.84 -6.90 5.40
CA ILE A 119 -5.74 -6.93 6.57
C ILE A 119 -7.20 -6.71 6.14
N CYS A 120 -7.44 -5.86 5.13
CA CYS A 120 -8.78 -5.65 4.59
C CYS A 120 -9.42 -6.90 3.95
N LEU A 121 -8.65 -7.95 3.62
CA LEU A 121 -9.22 -9.24 3.18
C LEU A 121 -10.05 -9.94 4.28
N GLN A 122 -9.80 -9.62 5.56
CA GLN A 122 -10.46 -10.23 6.73
C GLN A 122 -11.32 -9.22 7.52
N ILE A 123 -11.71 -8.10 6.91
CA ILE A 123 -12.36 -6.98 7.61
C ILE A 123 -13.79 -7.26 8.09
N TYR A 124 -14.48 -8.24 7.47
CA TYR A 124 -15.86 -8.58 7.83
C TYR A 124 -15.95 -9.20 9.22
N GLY A 125 -16.75 -8.60 10.09
CA GLY A 125 -16.91 -9.05 11.48
C GLY A 125 -15.91 -8.45 12.48
N MET A 126 -15.00 -7.56 12.04
CA MET A 126 -14.18 -6.77 12.96
C MET A 126 -15.04 -5.86 13.85
N SER A 127 -14.63 -5.66 15.10
CA SER A 127 -15.27 -4.72 16.02
C SER A 127 -15.03 -3.26 15.61
N GLY A 128 -15.93 -2.35 16.00
CA GLY A 128 -15.79 -0.93 15.70
C GLY A 128 -14.44 -0.32 16.12
N PHE A 129 -13.89 -0.74 17.26
CA PHE A 129 -12.54 -0.38 17.72
C PHE A 129 -11.44 -0.70 16.70
N LEU A 130 -11.44 -1.90 16.11
CA LEU A 130 -10.47 -2.30 15.10
C LEU A 130 -10.70 -1.58 13.77
N LEU A 131 -11.96 -1.40 13.37
CA LEU A 131 -12.32 -0.67 12.15
C LEU A 131 -11.83 0.78 12.19
N ILE A 132 -11.83 1.44 13.35
CA ILE A 132 -11.40 2.84 13.48
C ILE A 132 -9.88 2.97 13.45
N ARG A 133 -9.14 2.00 13.99
CA ARG A 133 -7.69 1.93 13.78
C ARG A 133 -7.35 1.78 12.29
N LEU A 134 -8.05 0.91 11.56
CA LEU A 134 -7.89 0.81 10.09
C LEU A 134 -8.33 2.09 9.35
N LEU A 135 -9.35 2.81 9.86
CA LEU A 135 -9.76 4.10 9.31
C LEU A 135 -8.62 5.13 9.43
N ASN A 136 -7.95 5.19 10.60
CA ASN A 136 -6.80 6.07 10.80
C ASN A 136 -5.61 5.69 9.92
N VAL A 137 -5.27 4.39 9.82
CA VAL A 137 -4.23 3.89 8.91
C VAL A 137 -4.52 4.31 7.45
N SER A 138 -5.79 4.22 7.02
CA SER A 138 -6.20 4.65 5.68
C SER A 138 -6.19 6.16 5.47
N TYR A 139 -6.29 6.94 6.56
CA TYR A 139 -6.14 8.40 6.54
C TYR A 139 -4.65 8.79 6.42
N ILE A 140 -3.80 8.29 7.33
CA ILE A 140 -2.36 8.55 7.37
C ILE A 140 -1.70 8.20 6.03
N PHE A 141 -1.95 6.99 5.50
CA PHE A 141 -1.38 6.59 4.21
C PHE A 141 -2.14 7.11 2.98
N ASP A 142 -3.15 7.98 3.14
CA ASP A 142 -3.92 8.57 2.03
C ASP A 142 -4.46 7.49 1.07
N ASP A 143 -5.14 6.48 1.61
CA ASP A 143 -5.95 5.54 0.82
C ASP A 143 -7.44 5.89 0.93
N TYR A 144 -7.84 6.85 0.09
CA TYR A 144 -9.22 7.27 -0.14
C TYR A 144 -10.21 6.09 -0.30
N GLN A 145 -9.83 5.00 -0.98
CA GLN A 145 -10.76 3.90 -1.25
C GLN A 145 -10.98 3.03 -0.01
N LYS A 146 -9.92 2.77 0.77
CA LYS A 146 -10.06 2.11 2.07
C LYS A 146 -10.79 3.01 3.04
N PHE A 147 -10.40 4.29 3.16
CA PHE A 147 -11.07 5.25 4.04
C PHE A 147 -12.58 5.32 3.77
N LYS A 148 -12.98 5.42 2.49
CA LYS A 148 -14.39 5.44 2.08
C LYS A 148 -15.15 4.14 2.39
N ASN A 149 -14.49 2.98 2.32
CA ASN A 149 -15.13 1.70 2.60
C ASN A 149 -15.18 1.37 4.09
N ILE A 150 -14.11 1.65 4.83
CA ILE A 150 -14.04 1.48 6.29
C ILE A 150 -15.00 2.45 6.98
N SER A 151 -15.10 3.70 6.51
CA SER A 151 -16.07 4.70 7.02
C SER A 151 -17.51 4.16 7.02
N LYS A 152 -17.91 3.41 5.98
CA LYS A 152 -19.25 2.80 5.91
C LYS A 152 -19.47 1.76 7.00
N MET A 153 -18.48 0.89 7.23
CA MET A 153 -18.55 -0.17 8.24
C MET A 153 -18.60 0.42 9.66
N VAL A 154 -17.83 1.49 9.90
CA VAL A 154 -17.89 2.25 11.16
C VAL A 154 -19.24 2.97 11.32
N LEU A 155 -19.80 3.56 10.27
CA LEU A 155 -21.15 4.15 10.30
C LEU A 155 -22.26 3.10 10.48
N ALA A 156 -22.07 1.88 9.98
CA ALA A 156 -23.02 0.78 10.14
C ALA A 156 -23.02 0.21 11.55
N HIS A 157 -21.85 0.08 12.19
CA HIS A 157 -21.70 -0.38 13.57
C HIS A 157 -22.45 0.55 14.56
N PRO A 158 -23.28 0.04 15.49
CA PRO A 158 -24.10 0.87 16.38
C PRO A 158 -23.23 1.81 17.23
N ASP A 159 -22.19 1.29 17.87
CA ASP A 159 -21.28 2.08 18.72
C ASP A 159 -20.17 2.80 17.93
N GLY A 160 -20.14 2.69 16.60
CA GLY A 160 -19.03 3.17 15.78
C GLY A 160 -18.81 4.69 15.89
N CYS A 161 -19.89 5.47 15.93
CA CYS A 161 -19.80 6.93 16.15
C CYS A 161 -19.35 7.31 17.56
N GLN A 162 -19.50 6.43 18.56
CA GLN A 162 -18.96 6.66 19.89
C GLN A 162 -17.46 6.38 19.90
N HIS A 163 -17.04 5.21 19.40
CA HIS A 163 -15.63 4.86 19.30
C HIS A 163 -14.82 5.87 18.46
N VAL A 164 -15.40 6.51 17.44
CA VAL A 164 -14.72 7.59 16.69
C VAL A 164 -14.45 8.82 17.58
N ARG A 165 -15.38 9.18 18.48
CA ARG A 165 -15.15 10.23 19.48
C ARG A 165 -14.14 9.82 20.53
N ASP A 166 -14.19 8.57 20.98
CA ASP A 166 -13.28 8.03 22.00
C ASP A 166 -11.83 7.98 21.50
N PHE A 167 -11.61 7.82 20.18
CA PHE A 167 -10.29 7.64 19.57
C PHE A 167 -9.58 8.95 19.17
N ILE A 168 -10.30 10.04 18.89
CA ILE A 168 -9.69 11.34 18.48
C ILE A 168 -8.58 11.85 19.44
N PRO A 169 -8.71 11.78 20.77
CA PRO A 169 -7.65 12.23 21.69
C PRO A 169 -6.30 11.54 21.51
N ASP A 170 -6.29 10.29 21.03
CA ASP A 170 -5.08 9.51 20.76
C ASP A 170 -4.59 9.66 19.30
N ALA A 171 -5.41 10.27 18.43
CA ALA A 171 -5.24 10.28 16.97
C ALA A 171 -4.75 11.65 16.46
N VAL A 172 -3.54 12.03 16.85
CA VAL A 172 -2.87 13.26 16.38
C VAL A 172 -2.92 13.33 14.84
N GLY A 173 -3.35 14.47 14.30
CA GLY A 173 -3.49 14.70 12.86
C GLY A 173 -4.82 14.25 12.25
N PHE A 174 -5.62 13.42 12.93
CA PHE A 174 -6.95 13.04 12.44
C PHE A 174 -7.95 14.21 12.60
N PRO A 175 -8.84 14.52 11.63
CA PRO A 175 -9.56 15.80 11.65
C PRO A 175 -10.70 15.85 12.68
N ASP A 176 -10.70 16.87 13.54
CA ASP A 176 -11.70 17.12 14.60
C ASP A 176 -13.16 17.17 14.11
N SER A 177 -13.39 17.45 12.83
CA SER A 177 -14.73 17.51 12.22
C SER A 177 -15.32 16.13 11.88
N VAL A 178 -14.50 15.06 11.89
CA VAL A 178 -14.95 13.71 11.52
C VAL A 178 -16.04 13.17 12.47
N PRO A 179 -15.94 13.25 13.82
CA PRO A 179 -16.92 12.64 14.70
C PRO A 179 -18.30 13.30 14.63
N ASP A 180 -18.36 14.63 14.48
CA ASP A 180 -19.62 15.36 14.27
C ASP A 180 -20.23 15.04 12.90
N THR A 181 -19.40 14.88 11.86
CA THR A 181 -19.86 14.45 10.53
C THR A 181 -20.42 13.02 10.59
N PHE A 182 -19.74 12.10 11.28
CA PHE A 182 -20.22 10.73 11.51
C PHE A 182 -21.51 10.70 12.34
N ALA A 183 -21.58 11.45 13.44
CA ALA A 183 -22.75 11.52 14.31
C ALA A 183 -23.97 12.21 13.64
N THR A 184 -23.73 13.08 12.66
CA THR A 184 -24.79 13.65 11.81
C THR A 184 -25.28 12.61 10.81
N LEU A 185 -24.38 12.02 10.01
CA LEU A 185 -24.74 11.02 9.01
C LEU A 185 -25.41 9.77 9.62
N ARG A 186 -24.98 9.32 10.81
CA ARG A 186 -25.64 8.23 11.53
C ARG A 186 -27.07 8.60 11.93
N ARG A 187 -27.30 9.82 12.41
CA ARG A 187 -28.63 10.31 12.79
C ARG A 187 -29.56 10.42 11.58
N ASP A 188 -29.08 11.00 10.48
CA ASP A 188 -29.83 11.09 9.22
C ASP A 188 -30.27 9.70 8.73
N LEU A 189 -29.38 8.71 8.80
CA LEU A 189 -29.68 7.31 8.45
C LEU A 189 -30.68 6.66 9.42
N GLU A 190 -30.55 6.89 10.73
CA GLU A 190 -31.49 6.38 11.74
C GLU A 190 -32.90 6.94 11.57
N ASP A 191 -33.01 8.25 11.30
CA ASP A 191 -34.29 8.93 11.11
C ASP A 191 -34.95 8.48 9.79
N ILE A 192 -34.19 8.34 8.69
CA ILE A 192 -34.69 7.79 7.42
C ILE A 192 -35.15 6.33 7.57
N ILE A 193 -34.39 5.47 8.24
CA ILE A 193 -34.78 4.06 8.44
C ILE A 193 -36.02 3.98 9.35
N SER A 194 -36.10 4.82 10.38
CA SER A 194 -37.27 4.91 11.25
C SER A 194 -38.53 5.35 10.48
N GLU A 195 -38.43 6.39 9.65
CA GLU A 195 -39.51 6.87 8.77
C GLU A 195 -40.00 5.74 7.85
N ARG A 196 -39.09 5.11 7.11
CA ARG A 196 -39.43 4.13 6.05
C ARG A 196 -40.05 2.85 6.59
N LEU A 197 -39.70 2.42 7.81
CA LEU A 197 -40.29 1.25 8.46
C LEU A 197 -41.58 1.59 9.24
N MET A 198 -41.77 2.84 9.68
CA MET A 198 -42.98 3.28 10.40
C MET A 198 -44.11 3.78 9.49
N ASP A 199 -43.84 4.27 8.29
CA ASP A 199 -44.87 4.73 7.34
C ASP A 199 -45.92 3.64 7.00
N PRO A 200 -45.56 2.36 6.71
CA PRO A 200 -46.54 1.29 6.49
C PRO A 200 -47.51 1.14 7.67
N VAL A 201 -46.98 1.08 8.89
CA VAL A 201 -47.74 0.97 10.14
C VAL A 201 -48.65 2.20 10.31
N THR A 202 -48.12 3.39 10.02
CA THR A 202 -48.82 4.68 10.17
C THR A 202 -49.97 4.83 9.18
N VAL A 203 -49.85 4.35 7.95
CA VAL A 203 -50.93 4.41 6.95
C VAL A 203 -52.01 3.37 7.24
N MET A 204 -51.63 2.13 7.60
CA MET A 204 -52.57 1.07 7.97
C MET A 204 -53.36 1.44 9.24
N ALA A 205 -52.69 1.96 10.27
CA ALA A 205 -53.34 2.43 11.51
C ALA A 205 -54.32 3.60 11.29
N ARG A 206 -54.16 4.37 10.21
CA ARG A 206 -55.08 5.44 9.79
C ARG A 206 -56.22 4.95 8.89
N GLY A 207 -56.38 3.65 8.67
CA GLY A 207 -57.43 3.07 7.83
C GLY A 207 -57.34 3.47 6.35
N ARG A 208 -56.15 3.89 5.88
CA ARG A 208 -55.92 4.30 4.50
C ARG A 208 -55.33 3.13 3.71
N LYS A 209 -55.70 2.99 2.43
CA LYS A 209 -55.13 1.96 1.56
C LYS A 209 -53.63 2.20 1.35
N TRP A 210 -52.80 1.40 2.02
CA TRP A 210 -51.41 1.18 1.65
C TRP A 210 -51.38 0.36 0.34
N TYR A 211 -50.70 0.89 -0.68
CA TYR A 211 -50.69 0.49 -2.10
C TYR A 211 -51.91 0.85 -2.97
N GLY A 212 -51.60 1.23 -4.22
CA GLY A 212 -52.53 1.58 -5.29
C GLY A 212 -52.87 0.42 -6.24
N ILE A 213 -53.08 -0.81 -5.72
CA ILE A 213 -53.68 -1.90 -6.50
C ILE A 213 -55.18 -1.90 -6.25
N THR A 214 -55.99 -1.99 -7.31
CA THR A 214 -57.43 -2.20 -7.21
C THR A 214 -57.70 -3.62 -6.73
N ASP A 215 -57.76 -3.79 -5.41
CA ASP A 215 -58.18 -5.05 -4.78
C ASP A 215 -59.63 -5.37 -5.19
N HIS A 216 -59.76 -6.22 -6.22
CA HIS A 216 -61.02 -6.56 -6.88
C HIS A 216 -62.03 -7.29 -5.97
N THR A 217 -61.61 -7.67 -4.75
CA THR A 217 -62.50 -8.19 -3.71
C THR A 217 -63.39 -7.10 -3.07
N SER A 218 -62.96 -5.83 -3.09
CA SER A 218 -63.62 -4.74 -2.34
C SER A 218 -64.88 -4.13 -2.97
N ASN A 219 -65.48 -4.77 -3.99
CA ASN A 219 -66.66 -4.26 -4.69
C ASN A 219 -68.01 -4.82 -4.15
N LYS A 220 -68.21 -4.76 -2.83
CA LYS A 220 -69.53 -4.72 -2.18
C LYS A 220 -69.50 -3.62 -1.14
N GLY A 221 -70.48 -2.71 -1.20
CA GLY A 221 -70.44 -1.44 -0.48
C GLY A 221 -70.77 -1.54 1.01
N GLY A 222 -70.26 -0.58 1.78
CA GLY A 222 -70.51 -0.44 3.23
C GLY A 222 -69.48 -1.17 4.09
N LEU A 223 -68.82 -0.42 4.99
CA LEU A 223 -67.79 -0.86 5.92
C LEU A 223 -66.56 -1.53 5.26
N SER A 224 -65.51 -0.72 5.04
CA SER A 224 -64.14 -1.23 4.90
C SER A 224 -63.76 -2.03 6.16
N SER A 225 -63.67 -3.36 6.05
CA SER A 225 -63.56 -4.21 7.23
C SER A 225 -62.18 -4.08 7.88
N CYS A 226 -62.14 -3.46 9.07
CA CYS A 226 -60.95 -3.31 9.91
C CYS A 226 -60.13 -4.61 10.08
N LYS A 227 -60.79 -5.79 10.05
CA LYS A 227 -60.14 -7.11 10.07
C LYS A 227 -59.07 -7.30 9.00
N HIS A 228 -59.24 -6.77 7.78
CA HIS A 228 -58.27 -6.98 6.69
C HIS A 228 -57.02 -6.11 6.84
N ASP A 229 -57.14 -4.89 7.35
CA ASP A 229 -55.99 -3.99 7.53
C ASP A 229 -55.27 -4.24 8.87
N VAL A 230 -55.98 -4.79 9.86
CA VAL A 230 -55.37 -5.43 11.05
C VAL A 230 -54.56 -6.66 10.65
N ALA A 231 -55.05 -7.51 9.75
CA ALA A 231 -54.27 -8.65 9.25
C ALA A 231 -52.98 -8.18 8.54
N LYS A 232 -53.08 -7.23 7.60
CA LYS A 232 -51.90 -6.69 6.88
C LYS A 232 -50.87 -6.02 7.79
N SER A 233 -51.31 -5.33 8.84
CA SER A 233 -50.38 -4.72 9.81
C SER A 233 -49.78 -5.75 10.78
N TYR A 234 -50.51 -6.82 11.11
CA TYR A 234 -49.96 -7.99 11.78
C TYR A 234 -48.90 -8.69 10.91
N ASP A 235 -49.20 -9.05 9.66
CA ASP A 235 -48.27 -9.71 8.74
C ASP A 235 -46.96 -8.92 8.57
N TYR A 236 -47.06 -7.59 8.39
CA TYR A 236 -45.90 -6.71 8.25
C TYR A 236 -45.06 -6.60 9.53
N THR A 237 -45.68 -6.45 10.70
CA THR A 237 -44.95 -6.37 11.98
C THR A 237 -44.42 -7.71 12.45
N TRP A 238 -45.08 -8.82 12.10
CA TRP A 238 -44.58 -10.17 12.28
C TRP A 238 -43.31 -10.40 11.47
N GLU A 239 -43.29 -10.05 10.18
CA GLU A 239 -42.09 -10.23 9.35
C GLU A 239 -40.93 -9.32 9.79
N LEU A 240 -41.19 -8.08 10.24
CA LEU A 240 -40.17 -7.28 10.92
C LEU A 240 -39.67 -7.94 12.22
N THR A 241 -40.50 -8.68 12.95
CA THR A 241 -40.09 -9.41 14.16
C THR A 241 -39.20 -10.60 13.82
N GLU A 242 -39.59 -11.42 12.83
CA GLU A 242 -38.78 -12.55 12.32
C GLU A 242 -37.39 -12.11 11.82
N LEU A 243 -37.30 -10.89 11.30
CA LEU A 243 -36.06 -10.27 10.80
C LEU A 243 -35.27 -9.49 11.87
N GLY A 244 -35.72 -9.45 13.13
CA GLY A 244 -35.06 -8.72 14.22
C GLY A 244 -35.16 -7.18 14.14
N LEU A 245 -36.06 -6.68 13.28
CA LEU A 245 -36.30 -5.26 13.00
C LEU A 245 -37.51 -4.67 13.76
N TRP A 246 -38.11 -5.44 14.67
CA TRP A 246 -39.18 -4.99 15.55
C TRP A 246 -38.83 -5.25 17.04
N PRO A 247 -39.02 -4.26 17.95
CA PRO A 247 -39.45 -2.89 17.69
C PRO A 247 -38.41 -2.09 16.91
N ILE A 248 -38.86 -1.13 16.09
CA ILE A 248 -37.99 -0.32 15.23
C ILE A 248 -37.09 0.58 16.10
N THR A 249 -35.81 0.23 16.20
CA THR A 249 -34.83 0.92 17.06
C THR A 249 -33.44 1.07 16.39
N PRO A 250 -33.30 1.81 15.27
CA PRO A 250 -32.06 1.84 14.47
C PRO A 250 -30.77 2.22 15.22
N ARG A 251 -30.87 2.96 16.33
CA ARG A 251 -29.74 3.26 17.23
C ARG A 251 -29.01 2.04 17.79
N LYS A 252 -29.70 0.92 17.95
CA LYS A 252 -29.14 -0.33 18.48
C LYS A 252 -28.75 -1.32 17.38
N TRP A 253 -28.94 -0.96 16.12
CA TRP A 253 -28.78 -1.88 15.00
C TRP A 253 -27.43 -1.69 14.30
N ASN A 254 -26.82 -2.82 13.91
CA ASN A 254 -25.81 -2.83 12.87
C ASN A 254 -26.52 -2.66 11.51
N LEU A 255 -26.24 -1.58 10.79
CA LEU A 255 -26.99 -1.25 9.57
C LEU A 255 -26.68 -2.19 8.40
N ASP A 256 -25.51 -2.85 8.37
CA ASP A 256 -25.21 -3.86 7.35
C ASP A 256 -26.10 -5.11 7.58
N THR A 257 -26.31 -5.51 8.83
CA THR A 257 -27.25 -6.58 9.20
C THR A 257 -28.71 -6.19 8.88
N VAL A 258 -29.09 -4.92 9.06
CA VAL A 258 -30.41 -4.40 8.66
C VAL A 258 -30.58 -4.48 7.15
N ILE A 259 -29.58 -4.05 6.36
CA ILE A 259 -29.62 -4.12 4.89
C ILE A 259 -29.75 -5.58 4.42
N GLN A 260 -29.03 -6.52 5.03
CA GLN A 260 -29.16 -7.96 4.73
C GLN A 260 -30.55 -8.50 5.09
N SER A 261 -31.10 -8.13 6.24
CA SER A 261 -32.44 -8.53 6.68
C SER A 261 -33.53 -7.98 5.76
N LEU A 262 -33.42 -6.72 5.34
CA LEU A 262 -34.34 -6.09 4.39
C LEU A 262 -34.21 -6.64 2.96
N ALA A 263 -33.05 -7.18 2.57
CA ALA A 263 -32.90 -7.95 1.34
C ALA A 263 -33.59 -9.33 1.40
N ALA A 264 -33.81 -9.86 2.61
CA ALA A 264 -34.51 -11.11 2.86
C ALA A 264 -36.04 -10.96 3.08
N PHE A 265 -36.56 -9.73 3.02
CA PHE A 265 -37.99 -9.38 3.18
C PHE A 265 -38.87 -10.05 2.10
N LYS A 266 -40.01 -10.60 2.51
CA LYS A 266 -40.85 -11.57 1.78
C LYS A 266 -42.36 -11.30 1.81
N VAL A 267 -42.85 -10.21 2.42
CA VAL A 267 -44.29 -9.86 2.38
C VAL A 267 -44.82 -9.91 0.93
N GLY A 268 -45.87 -10.71 0.74
CA GLY A 268 -46.19 -11.30 -0.57
C GLY A 268 -46.53 -10.30 -1.67
N ARG A 269 -45.89 -10.50 -2.85
CA ARG A 269 -46.16 -9.77 -4.11
C ARG A 269 -45.96 -8.25 -4.07
N MET A 270 -44.94 -7.76 -3.35
CA MET A 270 -44.62 -6.32 -3.25
C MET A 270 -43.31 -5.93 -3.97
N GLU A 271 -43.32 -5.89 -5.30
CA GLU A 271 -42.15 -5.47 -6.10
C GLU A 271 -41.74 -4.00 -5.84
N THR A 272 -42.69 -3.14 -5.49
CA THR A 272 -42.44 -1.71 -5.18
C THR A 272 -41.65 -1.49 -3.89
N LEU A 273 -41.67 -2.43 -2.94
CA LEU A 273 -40.77 -2.35 -1.77
C LEU A 273 -39.31 -2.50 -2.19
N LYS A 274 -38.99 -3.32 -3.20
CA LYS A 274 -37.61 -3.42 -3.72
C LYS A 274 -37.12 -2.09 -4.29
N SER A 275 -38.00 -1.29 -4.89
CA SER A 275 -37.68 0.07 -5.36
C SER A 275 -37.39 1.02 -4.19
N ALA A 276 -38.22 1.04 -3.16
CA ALA A 276 -37.99 1.88 -1.97
C ALA A 276 -36.68 1.50 -1.25
N HIS A 277 -36.41 0.21 -1.06
CA HIS A 277 -35.17 -0.28 -0.46
C HIS A 277 -33.94 -0.01 -1.34
N SER A 278 -34.05 -0.20 -2.67
CA SER A 278 -32.99 0.17 -3.61
C SER A 278 -32.66 1.66 -3.55
N ASN A 279 -33.66 2.52 -3.33
CA ASN A 279 -33.44 3.95 -3.14
C ASN A 279 -32.78 4.27 -1.79
N THR A 280 -33.15 3.59 -0.70
CA THR A 280 -32.46 3.73 0.60
C THR A 280 -30.99 3.30 0.51
N VAL A 281 -30.70 2.19 -0.16
CA VAL A 281 -29.34 1.71 -0.44
C VAL A 281 -28.58 2.70 -1.33
N ALA A 282 -29.18 3.19 -2.42
CA ALA A 282 -28.57 4.20 -3.28
C ALA A 282 -28.27 5.52 -2.55
N PHE A 283 -29.16 5.94 -1.64
CA PHE A 283 -28.97 7.14 -0.81
C PHE A 283 -27.81 6.96 0.19
N TRP A 284 -27.66 5.77 0.78
CA TRP A 284 -26.51 5.38 1.60
C TRP A 284 -25.19 5.44 0.81
N TYR A 285 -25.15 4.95 -0.45
CA TYR A 285 -24.00 5.13 -1.34
C TYR A 285 -23.73 6.61 -1.70
N MET A 286 -24.78 7.43 -1.82
CA MET A 286 -24.69 8.85 -2.19
C MET A 286 -24.12 9.71 -1.05
N HIS A 287 -24.64 9.59 0.17
CA HIS A 287 -24.14 10.36 1.33
C HIS A 287 -22.69 9.97 1.70
N ASN A 288 -22.33 8.69 1.60
CA ASN A 288 -20.94 8.23 1.75
C ASN A 288 -19.97 8.78 0.68
N THR A 289 -20.47 9.45 -0.37
CA THR A 289 -19.65 10.15 -1.36
C THR A 289 -19.44 11.63 -1.02
N GLN A 290 -20.14 12.18 -0.01
CA GLN A 290 -19.91 13.55 0.50
C GLN A 290 -18.74 13.59 1.50
N LEU A 291 -18.64 12.63 2.44
CA LEU A 291 -17.42 12.41 3.26
C LEU A 291 -16.17 12.35 2.38
N ALA A 292 -16.28 11.60 1.28
CA ALA A 292 -15.22 11.41 0.32
C ALA A 292 -14.80 12.71 -0.41
N LYS A 293 -15.71 13.67 -0.61
CA LYS A 293 -15.37 15.00 -1.16
C LYS A 293 -14.71 15.91 -0.11
N PHE A 294 -15.08 15.79 1.16
CA PHE A 294 -14.44 16.54 2.25
C PHE A 294 -12.95 16.17 2.36
N PHE A 295 -12.62 14.87 2.19
CA PHE A 295 -11.24 14.38 2.11
C PHE A 295 -10.46 15.03 0.94
N ILE A 296 -11.03 15.06 -0.26
CA ILE A 296 -10.40 15.67 -1.46
C ILE A 296 -10.10 17.16 -1.24
N ILE A 297 -10.97 17.90 -0.53
CA ILE A 297 -10.79 19.32 -0.23
C ILE A 297 -9.70 19.56 0.84
N SER A 298 -9.40 18.57 1.68
CA SER A 298 -8.39 18.67 2.74
C SER A 298 -7.00 18.14 2.32
N SER A 299 -6.92 17.13 1.44
CA SER A 299 -5.62 16.59 0.96
C SER A 299 -4.98 17.39 -0.20
N SER A 300 -5.76 18.17 -0.95
CA SER A 300 -5.33 18.84 -2.20
C SER A 300 -4.44 20.09 -2.03
N GLN A 301 -3.92 20.37 -0.83
CA GLN A 301 -2.97 21.47 -0.59
C GLN A 301 -1.49 21.10 -0.75
N GLN A 302 -1.15 19.86 -1.14
CA GLN A 302 0.26 19.42 -1.28
C GLN A 302 0.63 18.94 -2.69
N VAL A 303 1.70 19.57 -3.21
CA VAL A 303 2.51 19.23 -4.41
C VAL A 303 1.86 19.50 -5.78
N SER A 304 2.68 20.05 -6.69
CA SER A 304 2.35 20.37 -8.08
C SER A 304 3.38 19.74 -9.03
N THR A 305 3.01 19.54 -10.30
CA THR A 305 3.69 18.66 -11.27
C THR A 305 4.75 19.33 -12.15
N THR A 306 5.83 18.61 -12.45
CA THR A 306 6.53 18.59 -13.75
C THR A 306 7.43 17.34 -13.89
N ALA A 307 7.80 16.96 -15.12
CA ALA A 307 8.65 15.80 -15.44
C ALA A 307 9.53 16.07 -16.70
N PHE A 308 10.59 15.27 -16.96
CA PHE A 308 11.02 14.75 -18.29
C PHE A 308 12.45 14.09 -18.33
N HIS A 309 12.49 12.77 -18.58
CA HIS A 309 13.37 11.92 -19.45
C HIS A 309 14.90 12.09 -19.76
N TYR A 310 15.63 10.95 -19.68
CA TYR A 310 16.72 10.33 -20.53
C TYR A 310 18.06 11.12 -20.79
N SER A 311 19.27 10.57 -21.13
CA SER A 311 20.01 9.25 -21.07
C SER A 311 21.41 9.35 -21.80
N ASN A 312 22.56 8.61 -21.70
CA ASN A 312 23.08 7.37 -21.01
C ASN A 312 24.64 7.16 -20.89
N THR A 313 25.12 6.40 -19.87
CA THR A 313 26.31 5.45 -19.82
C THR A 313 27.54 5.76 -18.93
N ILE A 314 27.88 4.94 -17.90
CA ILE A 314 29.25 4.81 -17.30
C ILE A 314 29.88 5.98 -16.49
N VAL A 315 30.74 5.56 -15.55
CA VAL A 315 31.06 6.17 -14.23
C VAL A 315 32.56 6.51 -14.04
N LYS A 316 32.86 7.46 -13.13
CA LYS A 316 34.09 7.45 -12.30
C LYS A 316 33.89 8.22 -10.98
N LEU A 317 34.31 7.63 -9.84
CA LEU A 317 34.21 8.28 -8.52
C LEU A 317 35.23 9.40 -8.32
N ASN A 318 34.84 10.44 -7.59
CA ASN A 318 35.71 11.35 -6.85
C ASN A 318 35.11 11.56 -5.45
N SER A 319 35.84 11.21 -4.39
CA SER A 319 35.43 11.52 -3.01
C SER A 319 35.57 13.02 -2.74
N MET A 320 34.47 13.73 -2.49
CA MET A 320 34.52 15.17 -2.27
C MET A 320 34.94 15.53 -0.84
N THR A 321 36.08 16.20 -0.69
CA THR A 321 36.45 16.87 0.57
C THR A 321 35.65 18.16 0.75
N GLU A 322 35.25 18.48 1.98
CA GLU A 322 34.26 19.51 2.33
C GLU A 322 34.39 20.93 1.70
N PRO A 323 35.57 21.49 1.37
CA PRO A 323 35.62 22.87 0.84
C PRO A 323 34.89 23.13 -0.49
N GLN A 324 34.55 22.09 -1.27
CA GLN A 324 34.05 22.26 -2.64
C GLN A 324 32.54 22.51 -2.76
N ALA A 325 31.74 22.22 -1.73
CA ALA A 325 30.27 22.29 -1.76
C ALA A 325 29.68 23.68 -2.10
N LYS A 326 30.48 24.75 -2.04
CA LYS A 326 30.05 26.13 -2.35
C LYS A 326 30.41 26.63 -3.76
N ARG A 327 30.94 25.79 -4.66
CA ARG A 327 31.45 26.31 -5.95
C ARG A 327 31.30 25.43 -7.19
N LEU A 328 30.09 24.89 -7.44
CA LEU A 328 29.74 24.23 -8.71
C LEU A 328 28.37 24.66 -9.27
N LYS A 329 28.19 25.98 -9.47
CA LYS A 329 27.27 26.47 -10.52
C LYS A 329 27.99 26.41 -11.87
N LEU A 330 27.99 25.23 -12.49
CA LEU A 330 28.38 25.07 -13.89
C LEU A 330 27.19 24.48 -14.65
N ALA A 331 26.83 25.10 -15.77
CA ALA A 331 25.69 24.65 -16.56
C ALA A 331 26.12 23.51 -17.48
N THR A 332 25.62 22.31 -17.19
CA THR A 332 25.73 21.10 -18.02
C THR A 332 24.31 20.53 -18.14
N PRO A 333 23.90 19.94 -19.28
CA PRO A 333 22.64 19.23 -19.36
C PRO A 333 22.58 18.09 -18.33
N GLY A 334 21.37 17.73 -17.87
CA GLY A 334 21.16 16.46 -17.16
C GLY A 334 21.74 16.33 -15.74
N ASN A 335 22.01 17.41 -14.99
CA ASN A 335 22.32 17.26 -13.57
C ASN A 335 21.05 17.21 -12.70
N VAL A 336 20.83 16.10 -12.02
CA VAL A 336 19.65 15.80 -11.18
C VAL A 336 20.10 15.54 -9.74
N VAL A 337 19.45 16.19 -8.78
CA VAL A 337 19.71 16.00 -7.36
C VAL A 337 18.60 15.14 -6.77
N VAL A 338 18.93 13.92 -6.36
CA VAL A 338 18.01 13.00 -5.67
C VAL A 338 18.20 13.11 -4.15
N ASP A 339 19.44 13.25 -3.70
CA ASP A 339 19.77 13.65 -2.32
C ASP A 339 20.61 14.95 -2.34
N PRO A 340 20.08 16.08 -1.84
CA PRO A 340 20.83 17.33 -1.72
C PRO A 340 22.08 17.22 -0.84
N ASP A 341 22.05 16.32 0.15
CA ASP A 341 23.19 16.00 1.03
C ASP A 341 23.85 14.68 0.60
N GLY A 342 23.71 14.31 -0.68
CA GLY A 342 24.31 13.13 -1.28
C GLY A 342 25.81 13.31 -1.48
N ASP A 343 26.58 12.32 -1.02
CA ASP A 343 28.04 12.30 -1.01
C ASP A 343 28.68 11.77 -2.31
N VAL A 344 27.90 11.20 -3.22
CA VAL A 344 28.36 10.65 -4.51
C VAL A 344 27.59 11.25 -5.68
N LEU A 345 28.32 11.49 -6.77
CA LEU A 345 27.78 11.86 -8.08
C LEU A 345 27.88 10.66 -9.03
N LEU A 346 26.75 10.04 -9.36
CA LEU A 346 26.69 8.99 -10.38
C LEU A 346 26.68 9.64 -11.77
N LEU A 347 27.78 9.49 -12.50
CA LEU A 347 27.93 9.94 -13.88
C LEU A 347 27.50 8.85 -14.85
N ILE A 348 26.75 9.26 -15.88
CA ILE A 348 26.02 8.38 -16.80
C ILE A 348 25.99 9.05 -18.20
N GLY A 349 27.12 9.02 -18.93
CA GLY A 349 27.25 9.48 -20.34
C GLY A 349 28.42 8.82 -21.09
N THR A 350 28.19 8.29 -22.30
CA THR A 350 29.15 7.41 -23.04
C THR A 350 30.59 7.93 -23.16
N ASP A 351 30.79 9.25 -23.14
CA ASP A 351 32.09 9.89 -23.05
C ASP A 351 32.23 10.67 -21.74
N ASN A 352 33.32 10.39 -21.00
CA ASN A 352 33.71 11.07 -19.75
C ASN A 352 33.87 12.59 -19.93
N SER A 353 34.06 13.05 -21.17
CA SER A 353 34.22 14.45 -21.54
C SER A 353 32.92 15.28 -21.43
N ASN A 354 31.75 14.64 -21.53
CA ASN A 354 30.46 15.33 -21.56
C ASN A 354 29.31 14.37 -21.15
N PRO A 355 29.06 14.16 -19.85
CA PRO A 355 28.07 13.19 -19.38
C PRO A 355 26.63 13.59 -19.73
N GLU A 356 25.76 12.61 -20.03
CA GLU A 356 24.37 12.88 -20.45
C GLU A 356 23.40 12.95 -19.25
N LEU A 357 23.65 12.19 -18.19
CA LEU A 357 22.99 12.32 -16.90
C LEU A 357 24.03 12.28 -15.75
N SER A 358 23.78 13.10 -14.74
CA SER A 358 24.57 13.21 -13.50
C SER A 358 23.59 13.19 -12.34
N ILE A 359 23.71 12.23 -11.41
CA ILE A 359 22.78 12.09 -10.28
C ILE A 359 23.52 12.25 -8.95
N GLN A 360 23.14 13.25 -8.14
CA GLN A 360 23.61 13.37 -6.76
C GLN A 360 22.78 12.46 -5.85
N VAL A 361 23.45 11.55 -5.15
CA VAL A 361 22.87 10.47 -4.31
C VAL A 361 23.75 10.22 -3.08
N SER A 362 23.22 9.53 -2.06
CA SER A 362 24.06 9.04 -0.97
C SER A 362 24.58 7.62 -1.21
N SER A 363 25.89 7.44 -1.03
CA SER A 363 26.52 6.11 -1.10
C SER A 363 26.01 5.17 -0.01
N LYS A 364 25.70 5.70 1.18
CA LYS A 364 25.22 4.91 2.33
C LYS A 364 23.82 4.34 2.10
N VAL A 365 22.90 5.12 1.54
CA VAL A 365 21.55 4.64 1.16
C VAL A 365 21.66 3.49 0.15
N LEU A 366 22.46 3.69 -0.91
CA LEU A 366 22.67 2.67 -1.93
C LEU A 366 23.39 1.42 -1.37
N SER A 367 24.37 1.58 -0.48
CA SER A 367 25.11 0.49 0.17
C SER A 367 24.31 -0.29 1.22
N VAL A 368 23.25 0.31 1.76
CA VAL A 368 22.30 -0.36 2.67
C VAL A 368 21.26 -1.12 1.86
N ALA A 369 20.74 -0.51 0.78
CA ALA A 369 19.79 -1.16 -0.12
C ALA A 369 20.39 -2.32 -0.96
N SER A 370 21.72 -2.37 -1.14
CA SER A 370 22.37 -3.35 -2.02
C SER A 370 23.82 -3.67 -1.66
N LYS A 371 24.16 -4.96 -1.73
CA LYS A 371 25.53 -5.47 -1.66
C LYS A 371 26.35 -5.09 -2.90
N VAL A 372 25.72 -4.99 -4.07
CA VAL A 372 26.36 -4.60 -5.34
C VAL A 372 26.84 -3.15 -5.25
N PHE A 373 25.97 -2.22 -4.81
CA PHE A 373 26.38 -0.82 -4.61
C PHE A 373 27.47 -0.69 -3.54
N ARG A 374 27.36 -1.42 -2.42
CA ARG A 374 28.40 -1.47 -1.38
C ARG A 374 29.77 -1.92 -1.93
N ALA A 375 29.80 -2.93 -2.79
CA ALA A 375 31.01 -3.38 -3.48
C ALA A 375 31.50 -2.36 -4.52
N MET A 376 30.59 -1.69 -5.22
CA MET A 376 30.85 -0.67 -6.24
C MET A 376 31.47 0.61 -5.68
N PHE A 377 31.17 1.02 -4.44
CA PHE A 377 31.90 2.13 -3.80
C PHE A 377 33.25 1.70 -3.18
N SER A 378 33.44 0.38 -3.00
CA SER A 378 34.69 -0.21 -2.49
C SER A 378 35.73 -0.53 -3.58
N ARG A 379 35.34 -0.47 -4.87
CA ARG A 379 36.18 -0.84 -6.04
C ARG A 379 35.91 0.12 -7.21
N ASN A 380 36.87 0.32 -8.12
CA ASN A 380 36.65 1.16 -9.31
C ASN A 380 35.74 0.46 -10.35
N PHE A 381 34.42 0.51 -10.14
CA PHE A 381 33.42 -0.14 -11.00
C PHE A 381 32.91 0.77 -12.13
N ARG A 382 32.42 0.16 -13.23
CA ARG A 382 31.89 0.85 -14.41
C ARG A 382 30.87 -0.01 -15.14
N GLU A 383 29.65 0.49 -15.30
CA GLU A 383 28.59 -0.21 -16.04
C GLU A 383 27.76 0.73 -16.93
N ASP A 384 27.30 0.21 -18.07
CA ASP A 384 26.36 0.84 -18.99
C ASP A 384 24.94 0.44 -18.60
N ASP A 385 24.11 1.41 -18.20
CA ASP A 385 22.83 1.17 -17.54
C ASP A 385 21.78 2.22 -17.89
N ASN A 386 20.63 1.72 -18.35
CA ASN A 386 19.31 2.37 -18.38
C ASN A 386 19.19 3.62 -17.50
N PRO A 387 19.31 4.88 -17.97
CA PRO A 387 19.37 6.04 -17.08
C PRO A 387 18.04 6.44 -16.47
N ASP A 388 16.94 6.32 -17.22
CA ASP A 388 15.61 6.46 -16.64
C ASP A 388 15.39 5.33 -15.62
N ALA A 389 15.94 4.13 -15.87
CA ALA A 389 15.89 3.01 -14.93
C ALA A 389 16.76 3.23 -13.66
N ILE A 390 18.01 3.69 -13.78
CA ILE A 390 18.91 3.95 -12.65
C ILE A 390 18.51 5.21 -11.87
N LEU A 391 17.94 6.23 -12.53
CA LEU A 391 17.36 7.40 -11.88
C LEU A 391 16.07 7.02 -11.14
N THR A 392 15.20 6.20 -11.76
CA THR A 392 14.02 5.64 -11.09
C THR A 392 14.44 4.78 -9.89
N LEU A 393 15.50 3.97 -10.02
CA LEU A 393 16.05 3.20 -8.91
C LEU A 393 16.59 4.12 -7.80
N CYS A 394 17.45 5.08 -8.11
CA CYS A 394 17.98 6.03 -7.12
C CYS A 394 16.84 6.76 -6.39
N LYS A 395 15.82 7.22 -7.12
CA LYS A 395 14.62 7.85 -6.56
C LYS A 395 13.81 6.92 -5.65
N VAL A 396 13.57 5.68 -6.06
CA VAL A 396 12.92 4.66 -5.21
C VAL A 396 13.72 4.42 -3.93
N LEU A 397 15.05 4.25 -4.03
CA LEU A 397 15.92 3.97 -2.89
C LEU A 397 16.03 5.12 -1.89
N HIS A 398 15.96 6.38 -2.36
CA HIS A 398 15.98 7.59 -1.53
C HIS A 398 14.56 8.11 -1.19
N PHE A 399 13.51 7.35 -1.50
CA PHE A 399 12.10 7.73 -1.30
C PHE A 399 11.70 9.05 -2.00
N ASP A 400 12.42 9.48 -3.05
CA ASP A 400 12.05 10.62 -3.89
C ASP A 400 11.14 10.23 -5.06
N THR A 401 9.93 9.79 -4.71
CA THR A 401 8.99 9.23 -5.68
C THR A 401 7.82 10.16 -5.97
N ALA A 402 8.05 11.49 -5.93
CA ALA A 402 7.02 12.50 -6.11
C ALA A 402 6.62 12.72 -7.59
N ASP A 403 7.56 12.55 -8.52
CA ASP A 403 7.35 12.65 -9.98
C ASP A 403 7.37 11.28 -10.69
N LEU A 404 7.55 10.18 -9.94
CA LEU A 404 7.48 8.81 -10.46
C LEU A 404 6.03 8.41 -10.77
N ALA A 405 5.50 8.99 -11.85
CA ALA A 405 4.20 8.65 -12.40
C ALA A 405 4.12 7.15 -12.75
N THR A 406 2.96 6.55 -12.52
CA THR A 406 2.63 5.18 -12.93
C THR A 406 2.73 5.04 -14.45
N THR A 407 3.89 4.60 -14.94
CA THR A 407 4.13 4.47 -16.37
C THR A 407 3.32 3.32 -16.96
N HIS A 408 2.59 3.62 -18.04
CA HIS A 408 1.84 2.63 -18.82
C HIS A 408 2.69 2.08 -19.98
N ASP A 409 4.01 2.29 -19.93
CA ASP A 409 5.00 1.75 -20.86
C ASP A 409 5.72 0.57 -20.21
N ILE A 410 5.41 -0.64 -20.69
CA ILE A 410 5.97 -1.89 -20.16
C ILE A 410 7.47 -2.05 -20.45
N ALA A 411 7.99 -1.41 -21.50
CA ALA A 411 9.42 -1.45 -21.82
C ALA A 411 10.24 -0.59 -20.84
N LYS A 412 9.69 0.54 -20.38
CA LYS A 412 10.27 1.34 -19.28
C LYS A 412 10.27 0.55 -17.97
N LEU A 413 9.17 -0.13 -17.66
CA LEU A 413 9.07 -1.00 -16.48
C LEU A 413 10.06 -2.18 -16.55
N GLN A 414 10.29 -2.76 -17.73
CA GLN A 414 11.31 -3.80 -17.95
C GLN A 414 12.72 -3.27 -17.78
N GLY A 415 13.04 -2.08 -18.30
CA GLY A 415 14.35 -1.44 -18.08
C GLY A 415 14.64 -1.24 -16.59
N PHE A 416 13.66 -0.71 -15.85
CA PHE A 416 13.75 -0.56 -14.39
C PHE A 416 13.89 -1.91 -13.66
N ALA A 417 13.09 -2.92 -14.01
CA ALA A 417 13.14 -4.23 -13.39
C ALA A 417 14.48 -4.95 -13.64
N VAL A 418 15.07 -4.81 -14.83
CA VAL A 418 16.41 -5.35 -15.15
C VAL A 418 17.50 -4.66 -14.33
N VAL A 419 17.45 -3.33 -14.17
CA VAL A 419 18.42 -2.60 -13.35
C VAL A 419 18.24 -2.94 -11.85
N ALA A 420 17.01 -3.07 -11.36
CA ALA A 420 16.74 -3.48 -9.99
C ALA A 420 17.21 -4.93 -9.68
N ASP A 421 17.11 -5.84 -10.65
CA ASP A 421 17.62 -7.22 -10.56
C ASP A 421 19.16 -7.24 -10.58
N LYS A 422 19.77 -6.53 -11.54
CA LYS A 422 21.23 -6.42 -11.73
C LYS A 422 21.96 -5.87 -10.51
N TYR A 423 21.38 -4.85 -9.86
CA TYR A 423 21.96 -4.20 -8.68
C TYR A 423 21.49 -4.80 -7.34
N ASP A 424 20.85 -5.98 -7.30
CA ASP A 424 20.37 -6.62 -6.06
C ASP A 424 19.44 -5.69 -5.22
N CYS A 425 18.60 -4.91 -5.90
CA CYS A 425 17.65 -3.96 -5.31
C CYS A 425 16.18 -4.40 -5.40
N VAL A 426 15.91 -5.61 -5.88
CA VAL A 426 14.55 -6.16 -6.07
C VAL A 426 13.67 -6.00 -4.83
N LEU A 427 14.24 -6.29 -3.65
CA LEU A 427 13.57 -6.18 -2.36
C LEU A 427 13.13 -4.75 -2.05
N ALA A 428 14.02 -3.77 -2.22
CA ALA A 428 13.72 -2.35 -2.07
C ALA A 428 12.61 -1.88 -3.04
N CYS A 429 12.63 -2.43 -4.26
CA CYS A 429 11.67 -2.09 -5.30
C CYS A 429 10.34 -2.87 -5.23
N ILE A 430 10.19 -3.86 -4.34
CA ILE A 430 9.10 -4.86 -4.44
C ILE A 430 7.69 -4.26 -4.41
N PHE A 431 7.47 -3.22 -3.59
CA PHE A 431 6.18 -2.54 -3.52
C PHE A 431 5.89 -1.69 -4.76
N TYR A 432 6.91 -1.03 -5.33
CA TYR A 432 6.80 -0.28 -6.58
C TYR A 432 6.54 -1.22 -7.76
N GLY A 433 7.30 -2.31 -7.85
CA GLY A 433 7.12 -3.36 -8.86
C GLY A 433 5.71 -3.96 -8.83
N ARG A 434 5.18 -4.29 -7.65
CA ARG A 434 3.80 -4.77 -7.49
C ARG A 434 2.75 -3.74 -7.93
N VAL A 435 2.88 -2.48 -7.51
CA VAL A 435 1.94 -1.42 -7.92
C VAL A 435 1.97 -1.23 -9.44
N TRP A 436 3.15 -1.12 -10.04
CA TRP A 436 3.30 -0.93 -11.49
C TRP A 436 2.86 -2.15 -12.31
N LEU A 437 3.05 -3.38 -11.80
CA LEU A 437 2.52 -4.61 -12.42
C LEU A 437 1.00 -4.62 -12.53
N THR A 438 0.26 -4.06 -11.56
CA THR A 438 -1.22 -4.05 -11.62
C THR A 438 -1.79 -3.27 -12.80
N LEU A 439 -1.05 -2.27 -13.32
CA LEU A 439 -1.46 -1.43 -14.45
C LEU A 439 -1.62 -2.23 -15.76
N PHE A 440 -0.87 -3.33 -15.90
CA PHE A 440 -0.82 -4.14 -17.12
C PHE A 440 -1.68 -5.40 -17.04
N TRP A 441 -2.38 -5.65 -15.93
CA TRP A 441 -3.10 -6.93 -15.72
C TRP A 441 -4.18 -7.21 -16.78
N GLU A 442 -4.78 -6.19 -17.37
CA GLU A 442 -5.82 -6.34 -18.40
C GLU A 442 -5.26 -6.52 -19.83
N ASP A 443 -3.96 -6.24 -20.06
CA ASP A 443 -3.34 -6.40 -21.37
C ASP A 443 -2.94 -7.86 -21.63
N SER A 444 -3.86 -8.58 -22.27
CA SER A 444 -3.66 -9.99 -22.67
C SER A 444 -2.59 -10.17 -23.77
N CYS A 445 -2.15 -9.11 -24.44
CA CYS A 445 -1.08 -9.19 -25.44
C CYS A 445 0.32 -9.17 -24.81
N ALA A 446 0.44 -8.70 -23.57
CA ALA A 446 1.70 -8.48 -22.86
C ALA A 446 2.06 -9.60 -21.85
N LEU A 447 1.41 -10.76 -21.93
CA LEU A 447 1.58 -11.83 -20.92
C LEU A 447 3.04 -12.34 -20.78
N PRO A 448 3.84 -12.55 -21.86
CA PRO A 448 5.26 -12.90 -21.72
C PRO A 448 6.09 -11.81 -21.02
N GLU A 449 5.81 -10.55 -21.32
CA GLU A 449 6.44 -9.36 -20.74
C GLU A 449 6.13 -9.25 -19.23
N ILE A 450 4.86 -9.45 -18.84
CA ILE A 450 4.41 -9.44 -17.44
C ILE A 450 5.00 -10.64 -16.67
N LEU A 451 5.12 -11.81 -17.31
CA LEU A 451 5.78 -12.99 -16.72
C LEU A 451 7.26 -12.72 -16.43
N ALA A 452 7.96 -12.06 -17.36
CA ALA A 452 9.35 -11.64 -17.18
C ALA A 452 9.51 -10.64 -16.03
N LEU A 453 8.62 -9.65 -15.94
CA LEU A 453 8.60 -8.68 -14.85
C LEU A 453 8.34 -9.34 -13.48
N ALA A 454 7.40 -10.28 -13.40
CA ALA A 454 7.12 -11.00 -12.16
C ALA A 454 8.30 -11.89 -11.71
N TYR A 455 9.11 -12.40 -12.64
CA TYR A 455 10.35 -13.13 -12.34
C TYR A 455 11.49 -12.20 -11.88
N LEU A 456 11.60 -11.00 -12.44
CA LEU A 456 12.58 -10.00 -12.01
C LEU A 456 12.24 -9.47 -10.61
N PHE A 457 10.98 -9.10 -10.36
CA PHE A 457 10.51 -8.57 -9.07
C PHE A 457 10.30 -9.59 -7.94
N ASP A 458 10.55 -10.88 -8.19
CA ASP A 458 10.24 -11.99 -7.27
C ASP A 458 8.78 -11.94 -6.74
N ASP A 459 7.83 -11.84 -7.67
CA ASP A 459 6.39 -11.94 -7.40
C ASP A 459 5.88 -13.35 -7.78
N PRO A 460 5.92 -14.33 -6.85
CA PRO A 460 5.45 -15.68 -7.12
C PRO A 460 3.94 -15.75 -7.39
N HIS A 461 3.15 -14.79 -6.91
CA HIS A 461 1.71 -14.77 -7.13
C HIS A 461 1.39 -14.37 -8.57
N THR A 462 1.95 -13.25 -9.03
CA THR A 462 1.78 -12.81 -10.43
C THR A 462 2.44 -13.78 -11.40
N PHE A 463 3.65 -14.29 -11.10
CA PHE A 463 4.33 -15.27 -11.94
C PHE A 463 3.48 -16.55 -12.12
N LYS A 464 2.96 -17.13 -11.03
CA LYS A 464 2.07 -18.29 -11.07
C LYS A 464 0.78 -18.03 -11.86
N LYS A 465 0.17 -16.86 -11.67
CA LYS A 465 -1.10 -16.48 -12.32
C LYS A 465 -0.93 -16.29 -13.82
N VAL A 466 0.13 -15.60 -14.27
CA VAL A 466 0.41 -15.34 -15.69
C VAL A 466 0.89 -16.60 -16.42
N SER A 467 1.76 -17.39 -15.80
CA SER A 467 2.21 -18.68 -16.38
C SER A 467 1.06 -19.66 -16.55
N ALA A 468 0.09 -19.71 -15.62
CA ALA A 468 -1.12 -20.50 -15.79
C ALA A 468 -1.96 -20.02 -17.00
N THR A 469 -2.14 -18.71 -17.19
CA THR A 469 -2.84 -18.16 -18.38
C THR A 469 -2.12 -18.53 -19.68
N LEU A 470 -0.80 -18.40 -19.74
CA LEU A 470 0.02 -18.75 -20.91
C LEU A 470 0.07 -20.27 -21.20
N LEU A 471 -0.15 -21.12 -20.21
CA LEU A 471 -0.27 -22.57 -20.41
C LEU A 471 -1.68 -23.01 -20.86
N LEU A 472 -2.68 -22.17 -20.64
CA LEU A 472 -4.05 -22.38 -21.11
C LEU A 472 -4.32 -21.75 -22.48
N SER A 473 -3.43 -20.87 -22.98
CA SER A 473 -3.46 -20.41 -24.38
C SER A 473 -2.74 -21.41 -25.29
N GLY A 474 -3.27 -21.62 -26.50
CA GLY A 474 -2.74 -22.61 -27.45
C GLY A 474 -1.38 -22.25 -28.06
N ASP A 475 -0.89 -21.05 -27.79
CA ASP A 475 0.30 -20.42 -28.37
C ASP A 475 1.32 -19.94 -27.32
N GLY A 476 0.98 -19.91 -26.02
CA GLY A 476 1.74 -19.18 -25.02
C GLY A 476 3.15 -19.71 -24.77
N VAL A 477 3.39 -21.01 -24.98
CA VAL A 477 4.75 -21.59 -24.94
C VAL A 477 5.64 -21.03 -26.06
N ASP A 478 5.09 -20.84 -27.26
CA ASP A 478 5.82 -20.25 -28.38
C ASP A 478 5.89 -18.72 -28.29
N ALA A 479 4.93 -18.07 -27.64
CA ALA A 479 5.04 -16.66 -27.24
C ALA A 479 6.22 -16.44 -26.27
N ILE A 480 6.36 -17.27 -25.23
CA ILE A 480 7.52 -17.24 -24.30
C ILE A 480 8.84 -17.49 -25.05
N ARG A 481 8.89 -18.50 -25.95
CA ARG A 481 10.09 -18.78 -26.76
C ARG A 481 10.43 -17.66 -27.73
N LYS A 482 9.43 -16.94 -28.26
CA LYS A 482 9.63 -15.75 -29.12
C LYS A 482 10.18 -14.60 -28.29
N PHE A 483 9.57 -14.30 -27.15
CA PHE A 483 10.03 -13.27 -26.21
C PHE A 483 11.49 -13.50 -25.78
N GLN A 484 11.84 -14.70 -25.34
CA GLN A 484 13.21 -15.03 -24.93
C GLN A 484 14.24 -15.10 -26.08
N LYS A 485 13.81 -15.02 -27.35
CA LYS A 485 14.70 -14.79 -28.50
C LYS A 485 14.92 -13.30 -28.77
N THR A 486 13.94 -12.45 -28.47
CA THR A 486 14.00 -11.00 -28.72
C THR A 486 14.55 -10.17 -27.55
N THR A 487 14.48 -10.67 -26.31
CA THR A 487 14.96 -9.96 -25.11
C THR A 487 16.21 -10.60 -24.51
N SER A 488 16.97 -9.82 -23.72
CA SER A 488 18.08 -10.32 -22.90
C SER A 488 17.61 -11.21 -21.74
N ILE A 489 16.41 -10.95 -21.21
CA ILE A 489 15.84 -11.59 -20.01
C ILE A 489 15.59 -13.08 -20.25
N LYS A 490 16.24 -13.95 -19.48
CA LYS A 490 16.06 -15.42 -19.52
C LYS A 490 15.49 -15.91 -18.19
N PHE A 491 14.53 -16.84 -18.26
CA PHE A 491 13.95 -17.54 -17.11
C PHE A 491 13.61 -18.99 -17.52
N PRO A 492 13.53 -19.96 -16.58
CA PRO A 492 13.47 -21.38 -16.93
C PRO A 492 12.18 -21.79 -17.68
N VAL A 493 12.27 -22.02 -18.99
CA VAL A 493 11.12 -22.44 -19.83
C VAL A 493 10.56 -23.80 -19.43
N ASP A 494 11.39 -24.67 -18.83
CA ASP A 494 11.01 -25.99 -18.32
C ASP A 494 9.96 -25.95 -17.20
N VAL A 495 9.82 -24.79 -16.53
CA VAL A 495 8.76 -24.53 -15.55
C VAL A 495 7.38 -24.46 -16.22
N CYS A 496 7.32 -24.14 -17.52
CA CYS A 496 6.10 -24.21 -18.33
C CYS A 496 6.02 -25.52 -19.14
N GLY A 497 7.14 -25.98 -19.70
CA GLY A 497 7.16 -26.99 -20.78
C GLY A 497 6.80 -28.45 -20.43
N LYS A 498 6.51 -28.80 -19.17
CA LYS A 498 6.32 -30.21 -18.73
C LYS A 498 4.85 -30.68 -18.72
N SER A 499 4.00 -30.16 -19.60
CA SER A 499 2.54 -30.16 -19.41
C SER A 499 1.70 -30.81 -20.53
N HIS A 500 2.20 -31.85 -21.20
CA HIS A 500 1.42 -32.60 -22.22
C HIS A 500 0.33 -33.55 -21.65
N HIS A 501 0.14 -33.62 -20.32
CA HIS A 501 -0.94 -34.40 -19.69
C HIS A 501 -1.80 -33.53 -18.76
N PHE A 502 -3.09 -33.40 -19.12
CA PHE A 502 -4.02 -32.37 -18.64
C PHE A 502 -4.67 -32.65 -17.27
N SER A 503 -4.25 -33.69 -16.53
CA SER A 503 -5.07 -34.31 -15.48
C SER A 503 -4.56 -34.23 -14.03
N LEU A 504 -3.32 -33.76 -13.77
CA LEU A 504 -2.71 -33.76 -12.42
C LEU A 504 -1.95 -32.46 -12.09
N PHE A 505 -2.65 -31.34 -11.98
CA PHE A 505 -2.09 -30.02 -11.66
C PHE A 505 -2.56 -29.49 -10.28
N THR A 506 -1.83 -29.79 -9.21
CA THR A 506 -2.02 -29.13 -7.89
C THR A 506 -0.79 -28.98 -7.00
N SER A 507 0.28 -29.77 -7.16
CA SER A 507 1.44 -29.74 -6.25
C SER A 507 2.80 -29.59 -6.95
N SER A 508 3.29 -30.62 -7.65
CA SER A 508 4.67 -30.64 -8.19
C SER A 508 5.01 -29.47 -9.13
N PHE A 509 4.02 -28.98 -9.88
CA PHE A 509 4.16 -27.80 -10.73
C PHE A 509 4.35 -26.49 -9.93
N ILE A 510 3.62 -26.34 -8.81
CA ILE A 510 3.76 -25.17 -7.91
C ILE A 510 5.12 -25.23 -7.21
N ASN A 511 5.53 -26.43 -6.76
CA ASN A 511 6.85 -26.64 -6.19
C ASN A 511 7.93 -26.25 -7.20
N GLY A 512 7.85 -26.71 -8.45
CA GLY A 512 8.80 -26.34 -9.51
C GLY A 512 8.85 -24.84 -9.85
N GLN A 513 7.79 -24.08 -9.59
CA GLN A 513 7.81 -22.61 -9.67
C GLN A 513 8.53 -21.97 -8.48
N ILE A 514 8.27 -22.46 -7.26
CA ILE A 514 8.94 -22.01 -6.03
C ILE A 514 10.43 -22.37 -6.06
N ASP A 515 10.78 -23.58 -6.48
CA ASP A 515 12.16 -24.06 -6.65
C ASP A 515 12.96 -23.20 -7.63
N ALA A 516 12.32 -22.66 -8.68
CA ALA A 516 12.98 -21.79 -9.65
C ALA A 516 13.34 -20.41 -9.05
N LEU A 517 12.44 -19.82 -8.26
CA LEU A 517 12.67 -18.55 -7.56
C LEU A 517 13.65 -18.74 -6.38
N ALA A 518 13.49 -19.81 -5.60
CA ALA A 518 14.43 -20.18 -4.54
C ALA A 518 15.86 -20.44 -5.10
N LYS A 519 15.98 -21.03 -6.29
CA LYS A 519 17.28 -21.19 -6.97
C LYS A 519 17.85 -19.88 -7.50
N LYS A 520 17.03 -18.94 -7.99
CA LYS A 520 17.47 -17.57 -8.31
C LYS A 520 18.10 -16.92 -7.06
N ARG A 521 17.37 -16.95 -5.95
CA ARG A 521 17.78 -16.41 -4.65
C ARG A 521 19.06 -17.04 -4.11
N SER A 522 19.14 -18.38 -4.09
CA SER A 522 20.35 -19.11 -3.66
C SER A 522 21.58 -18.85 -4.55
N ASN A 523 21.40 -18.57 -5.85
CA ASN A 523 22.52 -18.21 -6.73
C ASN A 523 23.05 -16.80 -6.42
N MET A 524 22.17 -15.85 -6.05
CA MET A 524 22.56 -14.50 -5.64
C MET A 524 23.27 -14.50 -4.28
N GLU A 525 22.79 -15.32 -3.34
CA GLU A 525 23.42 -15.50 -2.03
C GLU A 525 24.82 -16.15 -2.10
N GLN A 526 25.14 -16.87 -3.17
CA GLN A 526 26.44 -17.52 -3.40
C GLN A 526 27.49 -16.62 -4.07
N MET A 527 27.22 -15.32 -4.28
CA MET A 527 28.26 -14.34 -4.59
C MET A 527 29.09 -14.00 -3.32
N GLU A 528 29.92 -14.95 -2.89
CA GLU A 528 31.08 -14.65 -2.05
C GLU A 528 32.04 -13.69 -2.78
N PRO A 529 32.83 -12.87 -2.06
CA PRO A 529 33.69 -11.88 -2.67
C PRO A 529 34.75 -12.54 -3.58
N LEU A 530 34.61 -12.31 -4.89
CA LEU A 530 35.54 -12.77 -5.93
C LEU A 530 37.00 -12.60 -5.48
N ASP A 531 37.73 -13.72 -5.48
CA ASP A 531 39.06 -13.83 -4.90
C ASP A 531 40.03 -12.81 -5.53
N SER A 532 40.93 -12.31 -4.68
CA SER A 532 41.81 -11.17 -4.91
C SER A 532 42.91 -11.39 -5.97
N THR A 533 42.93 -12.56 -6.62
CA THR A 533 44.12 -13.10 -7.28
C THR A 533 43.99 -13.30 -8.79
N GLU A 534 42.78 -13.36 -9.35
CA GLU A 534 42.56 -13.65 -10.79
C GLU A 534 41.77 -12.56 -11.53
N MET A 535 42.40 -11.41 -11.80
CA MET A 535 42.22 -10.63 -13.06
C MET A 535 43.22 -9.46 -13.19
N PHE A 536 44.51 -9.78 -13.31
CA PHE A 536 45.51 -8.85 -13.86
C PHE A 536 45.87 -9.25 -15.31
N PRO A 537 45.32 -8.59 -16.33
CA PRO A 537 46.06 -8.41 -17.57
C PRO A 537 47.35 -7.66 -17.24
N ARG A 538 48.51 -8.18 -17.67
CA ARG A 538 49.77 -7.43 -17.62
C ARG A 538 49.84 -6.46 -18.80
N SER A 539 50.60 -5.37 -18.59
CA SER A 539 50.84 -4.21 -19.47
C SER A 539 49.59 -3.41 -19.84
#